data_AF-A0A349A124-F1
#
_entry.id   AF-A0A349A124-F1
#
_cell.length_a   1.000
_cell.length_b   1.000
_cell.length_c   1.000
_cell.angle_alpha   90.00
_cell.angle_beta   90.00
_cell.angle_gamma   90.00
#
_symmetry.space_group_name_H-M   'P 1'
#
loop_
_entity.id
_entity.type
_entity.pdbx_description
1 polymer ?
#
loop_
_entity_poly.entity_id
_entity_poly.type
_entity_poly.pdbx_seq_one_letter_code
_entity_poly.pdbx_strand_id
1 'polypeptide(L)'
;MRSINEAAHRYDVDAIVMGSGTKEPGERFQLGFTAEQIMRYSNRPVLLIKAGQALRIDAILCPVDFSDHSSLALEHALSLARAFNAKLAVVNVVEDISNVYPGRPVLEPQTIGSYTEEQKAEFDRFLSSFDFEGVTAEKLLLLGKPHEEILKLVRDRGCHLIVMGSEGRTGFVRLIMGSVAEKVIREVPCTVLTVKNKAAQP
;
A
#
# COMPACT_ATOMS: atom_id res chain seq x y z
N MET A 1 -4.90 18.43 14.91
CA MET A 1 -5.00 16.99 14.60
C MET A 1 -6.41 16.49 14.82
N ARG A 2 -6.93 16.50 16.07
CA ARG A 2 -8.36 16.29 16.34
C ARG A 2 -9.26 17.12 15.42
N SER A 3 -8.92 18.40 15.22
CA SER A 3 -9.63 19.30 14.30
C SER A 3 -9.73 18.83 12.85
N ILE A 4 -8.73 18.15 12.28
CA ILE A 4 -8.77 17.70 10.88
C ILE A 4 -9.66 16.46 10.76
N ASN A 5 -9.51 15.48 11.65
CA ASN A 5 -10.38 14.30 11.65
C ASN A 5 -11.84 14.66 12.02
N GLU A 6 -12.03 15.59 12.96
CA GLU A 6 -13.35 16.15 13.30
C GLU A 6 -13.95 16.90 12.11
N ALA A 7 -13.17 17.70 11.38
CA ALA A 7 -13.64 18.36 10.17
C ALA A 7 -13.99 17.35 9.07
N ALA A 8 -13.13 16.36 8.84
CA ALA A 8 -13.38 15.30 7.85
C ALA A 8 -14.68 14.52 8.17
N HIS A 9 -14.95 14.28 9.46
CA HIS A 9 -16.21 13.70 9.90
C HIS A 9 -17.39 14.67 9.74
N ARG A 10 -17.24 15.92 10.19
CA ARG A 10 -18.30 16.94 10.17
C ARG A 10 -18.77 17.25 8.75
N TYR A 11 -17.83 17.34 7.80
CA TYR A 11 -18.11 17.65 6.41
C TYR A 11 -18.31 16.40 5.54
N ASP A 12 -18.29 15.22 6.14
CA ASP A 12 -18.47 13.92 5.46
C ASP A 12 -17.63 13.76 4.19
N VAL A 13 -16.33 14.09 4.26
CA VAL A 13 -15.46 14.08 3.08
C VAL A 13 -15.04 12.67 2.69
N ASP A 14 -14.95 12.37 1.40
CA ASP A 14 -14.53 11.05 0.91
C ASP A 14 -13.03 10.77 1.12
N ALA A 15 -12.21 11.82 1.20
CA ALA A 15 -10.77 11.70 1.43
C ALA A 15 -10.18 12.99 2.04
N ILE A 16 -9.04 12.84 2.71
CA ILE A 16 -8.20 13.96 3.18
C ILE A 16 -7.01 14.08 2.23
N VAL A 17 -6.80 15.26 1.65
CA VAL A 17 -5.59 15.55 0.85
C VAL A 17 -4.66 16.41 1.67
N MET A 18 -3.39 16.01 1.81
CA MET A 18 -2.41 16.81 2.53
C MET A 18 -0.98 16.63 2.03
N GLY A 19 -0.17 17.67 2.21
CA GLY A 19 1.27 17.61 1.98
C GLY A 19 1.97 16.75 3.02
N SER A 20 3.06 16.12 2.61
CA SER A 20 3.78 15.14 3.41
C SER A 20 4.73 15.71 4.48
N GLY A 21 4.92 17.04 4.50
CA GLY A 21 5.95 17.72 5.28
C GLY A 21 7.12 18.20 4.41
N THR A 22 8.05 18.96 4.99
CA THR A 22 9.24 19.49 4.30
C THR A 22 10.33 18.43 4.20
N LYS A 23 11.08 18.46 3.10
CA LYS A 23 12.29 17.66 2.90
C LYS A 23 13.49 18.59 3.01
N GLU A 24 14.29 18.47 4.06
CA GLU A 24 15.60 19.12 4.10
C GLU A 24 16.54 18.41 3.10
N PRO A 25 17.39 19.14 2.35
CA PRO A 25 18.32 18.54 1.40
C PRO A 25 19.28 17.55 2.11
N GLY A 26 19.34 16.32 1.62
CA GLY A 26 20.24 15.28 2.15
C GLY A 26 19.64 14.40 3.25
N GLU A 27 18.45 14.70 3.77
CA GLU A 27 17.78 13.84 4.73
C GLU A 27 16.94 12.75 4.03
N ARG A 28 16.88 11.56 4.66
CA ARG A 28 15.82 10.58 4.35
C ARG A 28 14.49 11.27 4.62
N PHE A 29 13.56 11.15 3.69
CA PHE A 29 12.23 11.77 3.77
C PHE A 29 11.60 11.51 5.15
N GLN A 30 11.28 12.58 5.88
CA GLN A 30 10.53 12.49 7.13
C GLN A 30 9.08 12.90 6.89
N LEU A 31 8.17 12.01 7.24
CA LEU A 31 6.75 12.33 7.27
C LEU A 31 6.53 13.37 8.38
N GLY A 32 5.95 14.52 8.04
CA GLY A 32 5.65 15.55 9.03
C GLY A 32 4.72 15.00 10.11
N PHE A 33 4.88 15.44 11.36
CA PHE A 33 4.14 14.89 12.51
C PHE A 33 2.62 14.89 12.28
N THR A 34 2.05 15.99 11.77
CA THR A 34 0.62 16.05 11.45
C THR A 34 0.21 15.00 10.41
N ALA A 35 1.00 14.80 9.36
CA ALA A 35 0.72 13.80 8.34
C ALA A 35 0.76 12.39 8.92
N GLU A 36 1.77 12.08 9.74
CA GLU A 36 1.86 10.78 10.41
C GLU A 36 0.64 10.50 11.30
N GLN A 37 0.20 11.49 12.09
CA GLN A 37 -0.96 11.32 12.97
C GLN A 37 -2.26 11.14 12.17
N ILE A 38 -2.45 11.90 11.09
CA ILE A 38 -3.65 11.74 10.24
C ILE A 38 -3.65 10.38 9.55
N MET A 39 -2.52 9.92 9.01
CA MET A 39 -2.44 8.59 8.38
C MET A 39 -2.68 7.45 9.37
N ARG A 40 -2.24 7.58 10.63
CA ARG A 40 -2.51 6.58 11.68
C ARG A 40 -3.99 6.53 12.07
N TYR A 41 -4.59 7.68 12.32
CA TYR A 41 -5.87 7.74 13.06
C TYR A 41 -7.08 8.16 12.22
N SER A 42 -6.88 8.55 10.96
CA SER A 42 -8.00 8.86 10.07
C SER A 42 -8.72 7.58 9.65
N ASN A 43 -10.05 7.60 9.77
CA ASN A 43 -10.94 6.59 9.18
C ASN A 43 -11.36 6.95 7.75
N ARG A 44 -10.89 8.09 7.22
CA ARG A 44 -11.03 8.46 5.80
C ARG A 44 -9.73 8.14 5.06
N PRO A 45 -9.81 7.75 3.77
CA PRO A 45 -8.66 7.71 2.88
C PRO A 45 -7.82 8.99 2.97
N VAL A 46 -6.50 8.85 3.02
CA VAL A 46 -5.56 9.97 3.11
C VAL A 46 -4.65 9.96 1.90
N LEU A 47 -4.77 10.99 1.06
CA LEU A 47 -3.90 11.24 -0.07
C LEU A 47 -2.75 12.15 0.37
N LEU A 48 -1.58 11.57 0.52
CA LEU A 48 -0.35 12.21 0.94
C LEU A 48 0.50 12.61 -0.28
N ILE A 49 0.61 13.91 -0.52
CA ILE A 49 1.40 14.47 -1.63
C ILE A 49 2.82 14.77 -1.15
N LYS A 50 3.82 14.18 -1.79
CA LYS A 50 5.23 14.41 -1.45
C LYS A 50 5.68 15.82 -1.83
N ALA A 51 6.54 16.42 -1.02
CA ALA A 51 7.06 17.76 -1.27
C ALA A 51 7.73 17.88 -2.64
N GLY A 52 7.44 18.99 -3.34
CA GLY A 52 8.00 19.27 -4.67
C GLY A 52 7.38 18.45 -5.81
N GLN A 53 6.26 17.76 -5.57
CA GLN A 53 5.58 16.97 -6.60
C GLN A 53 4.20 17.53 -6.91
N ALA A 54 3.89 17.61 -8.19
CA ALA A 54 2.51 17.75 -8.66
C ALA A 54 1.79 16.40 -8.54
N LEU A 55 0.49 16.44 -8.25
CA LEU A 55 -0.34 15.23 -8.25
C LEU A 55 -0.46 14.71 -9.69
N ARG A 56 0.03 13.50 -9.93
CA ARG A 56 -0.05 12.79 -11.21
C ARG A 56 -0.55 11.37 -10.98
N ILE A 57 -1.51 10.91 -11.78
CA ILE A 57 -2.16 9.60 -11.62
C ILE A 57 -2.18 8.88 -12.98
N ASP A 58 -0.99 8.55 -13.50
CA ASP A 58 -0.87 7.84 -14.79
C ASP A 58 -0.38 6.39 -14.61
N ALA A 59 0.26 6.11 -13.46
CA ALA A 59 0.85 4.82 -13.13
C ALA A 59 0.66 4.56 -11.64
N ILE A 60 -0.23 3.62 -11.32
CA ILE A 60 -0.65 3.26 -9.98
C ILE A 60 -0.02 1.93 -9.61
N LEU A 61 0.59 1.86 -8.42
CA LEU A 61 0.97 0.60 -7.79
C LEU A 61 0.02 0.30 -6.64
N CYS A 62 -0.54 -0.90 -6.60
CA CYS A 62 -1.41 -1.37 -5.52
C CYS A 62 -0.84 -2.64 -4.89
N PRO A 63 -0.07 -2.54 -3.79
CA PRO A 63 0.34 -3.70 -3.01
C PRO A 63 -0.86 -4.31 -2.28
N VAL A 64 -0.96 -5.63 -2.31
CA VAL A 64 -2.03 -6.39 -1.65
C VAL A 64 -1.48 -7.55 -0.81
N ASP A 65 -2.16 -7.84 0.30
CA ASP A 65 -1.84 -8.94 1.23
C ASP A 65 -3.07 -9.79 1.58
N PHE A 66 -4.13 -9.63 0.78
CA PHE A 66 -5.43 -10.29 0.85
C PHE A 66 -6.23 -10.00 2.13
N SER A 67 -5.83 -8.97 2.89
CA SER A 67 -6.65 -8.40 3.95
C SER A 67 -7.76 -7.51 3.39
N ASP A 68 -8.82 -7.27 4.17
CA ASP A 68 -9.88 -6.34 3.77
C ASP A 68 -9.38 -4.91 3.50
N HIS A 69 -8.33 -4.48 4.20
CA HIS A 69 -7.67 -3.20 3.94
C HIS A 69 -7.04 -3.17 2.54
N SER A 70 -6.41 -4.26 2.12
CA SER A 70 -5.86 -4.39 0.77
C SER A 70 -6.94 -4.56 -0.30
N SER A 71 -8.07 -5.22 0.01
CA SER A 71 -9.23 -5.30 -0.87
C SER A 71 -9.78 -3.91 -1.17
N LEU A 72 -10.03 -3.12 -0.12
CA LEU A 72 -10.50 -1.75 -0.25
C LEU A 72 -9.48 -0.88 -1.02
N ALA A 73 -8.18 -1.10 -0.80
CA ALA A 73 -7.14 -0.39 -1.53
C ALA A 73 -7.22 -0.68 -3.03
N LEU A 74 -7.44 -1.94 -3.41
CA LEU A 74 -7.58 -2.36 -4.80
C LEU A 74 -8.85 -1.78 -5.43
N GLU A 75 -9.98 -1.71 -4.73
CA GLU A 75 -11.21 -1.05 -5.21
C GLU A 75 -10.97 0.42 -5.56
N HIS A 76 -10.29 1.16 -4.67
CA HIS A 76 -9.92 2.55 -4.92
C HIS A 76 -8.91 2.67 -6.07
N ALA A 77 -7.92 1.77 -6.14
CA ALA A 77 -6.92 1.78 -7.21
C ALA A 77 -7.54 1.53 -8.58
N LEU A 78 -8.50 0.59 -8.68
CA LEU A 78 -9.26 0.33 -9.89
C LEU A 78 -10.12 1.52 -10.31
N SER A 79 -10.81 2.13 -9.35
CA SER A 79 -11.65 3.31 -9.59
C SER A 79 -10.82 4.49 -10.11
N LEU A 80 -9.66 4.75 -9.50
CA LEU A 80 -8.72 5.77 -9.95
C LEU A 80 -8.13 5.43 -11.32
N ALA A 81 -7.75 4.17 -11.55
CA ALA A 81 -7.20 3.75 -12.83
C ALA A 81 -8.19 3.97 -13.98
N ARG A 82 -9.47 3.65 -13.78
CA ARG A 82 -10.53 3.94 -14.76
C ARG A 82 -10.71 5.44 -14.98
N ALA A 83 -10.86 6.20 -13.90
CA ALA A 83 -11.15 7.63 -13.97
C ALA A 83 -10.04 8.44 -14.65
N PHE A 84 -8.78 8.05 -14.45
CA PHE A 84 -7.61 8.74 -14.98
C PHE A 84 -6.98 8.06 -16.20
N ASN A 85 -7.57 6.95 -16.69
CA ASN A 85 -6.96 6.09 -17.71
C ASN A 85 -5.51 5.69 -17.36
N ALA A 86 -5.28 5.41 -16.08
CA ALA A 86 -3.97 5.10 -15.54
C ALA A 86 -3.65 3.61 -15.71
N LYS A 87 -2.37 3.29 -15.86
CA LYS A 87 -1.89 1.91 -15.75
C LYS A 87 -1.91 1.48 -14.29
N LEU A 88 -2.36 0.27 -14.01
CA LEU A 88 -2.40 -0.31 -12.67
C LEU A 88 -1.45 -1.52 -12.60
N ALA A 89 -0.56 -1.54 -11.63
CA ALA A 89 0.17 -2.75 -11.24
C ALA A 89 -0.36 -3.20 -9.88
N VAL A 90 -0.95 -4.40 -9.81
CA VAL A 90 -1.33 -5.05 -8.55
C VAL A 90 -0.21 -5.99 -8.16
N VAL A 91 0.34 -5.83 -6.96
CA VAL A 91 1.51 -6.61 -6.53
C VAL A 91 1.25 -7.32 -5.20
N ASN A 92 1.57 -8.60 -5.13
CA ASN A 92 1.77 -9.31 -3.88
C ASN A 92 3.23 -9.73 -3.78
N VAL A 93 3.80 -9.63 -2.57
CA VAL A 93 5.18 -10.05 -2.30
C VAL A 93 5.16 -11.21 -1.32
N VAL A 94 5.60 -12.37 -1.77
CA VAL A 94 5.80 -13.56 -0.96
C VAL A 94 7.09 -13.37 -0.18
N GLU A 95 7.01 -13.43 1.16
CA GLU A 95 8.19 -13.37 2.00
C GLU A 95 9.11 -14.56 1.75
N ASP A 96 10.37 -14.27 1.42
CA ASP A 96 11.41 -15.28 1.29
C ASP A 96 11.84 -15.79 2.67
N ILE A 97 11.13 -16.81 3.14
CA ILE A 97 11.37 -17.48 4.43
C ILE A 97 12.71 -18.22 4.51
N SER A 98 13.41 -18.43 3.38
CA SER A 98 14.74 -19.07 3.39
C SER A 98 15.80 -18.21 4.09
N ASN A 99 15.59 -16.89 4.12
CA ASN A 99 16.51 -15.91 4.70
C ASN A 99 16.09 -15.38 6.08
N VAL A 100 14.95 -15.81 6.62
CA VAL A 100 14.36 -15.24 7.86
C VAL A 100 14.98 -15.82 9.14
N TYR A 101 15.58 -17.02 9.09
CA TYR A 101 16.14 -17.69 10.26
C TYR A 101 17.56 -18.22 10.00
N PRO A 102 18.62 -17.49 10.42
CA PRO A 102 19.97 -18.07 10.43
C PRO A 102 19.97 -19.31 11.35
N GLY A 103 20.25 -20.49 10.77
CA GLY A 103 20.37 -21.76 11.51
C GLY A 103 19.18 -22.73 11.41
N ARG A 104 18.13 -22.45 10.61
CA ARG A 104 17.16 -23.48 10.21
C ARG A 104 17.59 -24.19 8.92
N PRO A 105 17.23 -25.48 8.72
CA PRO A 105 17.54 -26.17 7.48
C PRO A 105 16.94 -25.38 6.31
N VAL A 106 17.77 -25.13 5.28
CA VAL A 106 17.33 -24.58 4.00
C VAL A 106 16.16 -25.43 3.53
N LEU A 107 15.01 -24.80 3.31
CA LEU A 107 13.84 -25.50 2.79
C LEU A 107 14.21 -26.15 1.46
N GLU A 108 13.81 -27.40 1.26
CA GLU A 108 14.08 -28.10 0.01
C GLU A 108 13.45 -27.32 -1.16
N PRO A 109 14.10 -27.30 -2.34
CA PRO A 109 13.59 -26.58 -3.52
C PRO A 109 12.15 -26.93 -3.89
N GLN A 110 11.73 -28.17 -3.65
CA GLN A 110 10.36 -28.65 -3.90
C GLN A 110 9.34 -27.96 -2.97
N THR A 111 9.70 -27.77 -1.70
CA THR A 111 8.87 -27.07 -0.70
C THR A 111 8.73 -25.57 -1.00
N ILE A 112 9.78 -24.95 -1.53
CA ILE A 112 9.75 -23.55 -1.99
C ILE A 112 8.84 -23.43 -3.23
N GLY A 113 8.94 -24.38 -4.15
CA GLY A 113 8.08 -24.47 -5.34
C GLY A 113 6.61 -24.57 -4.98
N SER A 114 6.24 -25.53 -4.12
CA SER A 114 4.84 -25.73 -3.70
C SER A 114 4.27 -24.52 -2.95
N TYR A 115 5.05 -23.91 -2.05
CA TYR A 115 4.64 -22.70 -1.33
C TYR A 115 4.39 -21.52 -2.28
N THR A 116 5.22 -21.36 -3.32
CA THR A 116 5.06 -20.30 -4.31
C THR A 116 3.82 -20.53 -5.18
N GLU A 117 3.51 -21.78 -5.53
CA GLU A 117 2.28 -22.13 -6.26
C GLU A 117 1.02 -21.88 -5.43
N GLU A 118 1.03 -22.24 -4.15
CA GLU A 118 -0.07 -21.95 -3.22
C GLU A 118 -0.32 -20.44 -3.11
N GLN A 119 0.74 -19.64 -2.95
CA GLN A 119 0.64 -18.19 -2.90
C GLN A 119 0.14 -17.59 -4.21
N LYS A 120 0.55 -18.16 -5.35
CA LYS A 120 0.02 -17.77 -6.66
C LYS A 120 -1.47 -18.08 -6.76
N ALA A 121 -1.92 -19.25 -6.32
CA ALA A 121 -3.33 -19.63 -6.35
C ALA A 121 -4.17 -18.75 -5.41
N GLU A 122 -3.65 -18.38 -4.23
CA GLU A 122 -4.30 -17.46 -3.31
C GLU A 122 -4.40 -16.05 -3.93
N PHE A 123 -3.34 -15.58 -4.58
CA PHE A 123 -3.35 -14.30 -5.30
C PHE A 123 -4.35 -14.29 -6.45
N ASP A 124 -4.35 -15.32 -7.30
CA ASP A 124 -5.29 -15.46 -8.42
C ASP A 124 -6.75 -15.50 -7.91
N ARG A 125 -7.01 -16.20 -6.79
CA ARG A 125 -8.32 -16.24 -6.14
C ARG A 125 -8.72 -14.89 -5.55
N PHE A 126 -7.81 -14.19 -4.90
CA PHE A 126 -8.07 -12.85 -4.39
C PHE A 126 -8.45 -11.91 -5.53
N LEU A 127 -7.73 -11.95 -6.65
CA LEU A 127 -7.99 -11.06 -7.78
C LEU A 127 -9.26 -11.41 -8.55
N SER A 128 -9.81 -12.62 -8.43
CA SER A 128 -11.02 -13.01 -9.16
C SER A 128 -12.29 -12.34 -8.62
N SER A 129 -12.26 -11.77 -7.41
CA SER A 129 -13.37 -11.01 -6.85
C SER A 129 -13.42 -9.54 -7.30
N PHE A 130 -12.48 -9.10 -8.12
CA PHE A 130 -12.39 -7.70 -8.56
C PHE A 130 -12.64 -7.57 -10.06
N ASP A 131 -13.37 -6.53 -10.43
CA ASP A 131 -13.56 -6.16 -11.83
C ASP A 131 -12.38 -5.30 -12.33
N PHE A 132 -11.73 -5.76 -13.40
CA PHE A 132 -10.63 -5.07 -14.08
C PHE A 132 -11.06 -4.49 -15.44
N GLU A 133 -12.33 -4.57 -15.81
CA GLU A 133 -12.84 -4.04 -17.07
C GLU A 133 -12.53 -2.54 -17.21
N GLY A 134 -12.03 -2.16 -18.39
CA GLY A 134 -11.61 -0.78 -18.68
C GLY A 134 -10.31 -0.33 -18.01
N VAL A 135 -9.56 -1.24 -17.35
CA VAL A 135 -8.27 -0.94 -16.71
C VAL A 135 -7.12 -1.67 -17.40
N THR A 136 -6.06 -0.94 -17.75
CA THR A 136 -4.79 -1.56 -18.16
C THR A 136 -4.04 -2.04 -16.91
N ALA A 137 -4.32 -3.28 -16.49
CA ALA A 137 -3.79 -3.86 -15.26
C ALA A 137 -2.73 -4.95 -15.51
N GLU A 138 -1.66 -4.92 -14.72
CA GLU A 138 -0.66 -5.97 -14.60
C GLU A 138 -0.72 -6.59 -13.20
N LYS A 139 -0.61 -7.92 -13.11
CA LYS A 139 -0.70 -8.69 -11.87
C LYS A 139 0.66 -9.32 -11.59
N LEU A 140 1.28 -8.96 -10.47
CA LEU A 140 2.66 -9.30 -10.14
C LEU A 140 2.73 -10.06 -8.83
N LEU A 141 3.31 -11.25 -8.87
CA LEU A 141 3.73 -12.00 -7.68
C LEU A 141 5.25 -11.95 -7.60
N LEU A 142 5.77 -11.32 -6.55
CA LEU A 142 7.22 -11.17 -6.33
C LEU A 142 7.66 -12.02 -5.15
N LEU A 143 8.95 -12.36 -5.10
CA LEU A 143 9.58 -13.02 -3.96
C LEU A 143 10.58 -12.05 -3.33
N GLY A 144 10.53 -11.88 -2.01
CA GLY A 144 11.47 -11.03 -1.29
C GLY A 144 10.86 -10.40 -0.04
N LYS A 145 11.45 -9.30 0.44
CA LYS A 145 10.88 -8.54 1.55
C LYS A 145 9.86 -7.53 1.01
N PRO A 146 8.60 -7.52 1.48
CA PRO A 146 7.53 -6.71 0.89
C PRO A 146 7.88 -5.24 0.70
N HIS A 147 8.33 -4.56 1.74
CA HIS A 147 8.69 -3.14 1.66
C HIS A 147 9.85 -2.86 0.68
N GLU A 148 10.85 -3.74 0.61
CA GLU A 148 12.00 -3.56 -0.29
C GLU A 148 11.59 -3.73 -1.76
N GLU A 149 10.84 -4.79 -2.06
CA GLU A 149 10.34 -5.07 -3.42
C GLU A 149 9.33 -4.02 -3.90
N ILE A 150 8.42 -3.57 -3.03
CA ILE A 150 7.48 -2.48 -3.35
C ILE A 150 8.24 -1.20 -3.70
N LEU A 151 9.20 -0.79 -2.86
CA LEU A 151 9.99 0.41 -3.09
C LEU A 151 10.84 0.32 -4.35
N LYS A 152 11.41 -0.86 -4.63
CA LYS A 152 12.15 -1.14 -5.85
C LYS A 152 11.25 -1.02 -7.08
N LEU A 153 10.07 -1.64 -7.05
CA LEU A 153 9.13 -1.61 -8.16
C LEU A 153 8.66 -0.18 -8.48
N VAL A 154 8.39 0.65 -7.46
CA VAL A 154 8.04 2.07 -7.66
C VAL A 154 9.16 2.82 -8.38
N ARG A 155 10.43 2.61 -7.98
CA ARG A 155 11.58 3.27 -8.60
C ARG A 155 11.80 2.80 -10.03
N ASP A 156 11.79 1.49 -10.25
CA ASP A 156 12.11 0.88 -11.54
C ASP A 156 11.05 1.20 -12.60
N ARG A 157 9.77 1.31 -12.18
CA ARG A 157 8.64 1.54 -13.10
C ARG A 157 8.13 2.98 -13.11
N GLY A 158 8.72 3.87 -12.30
CA GLY A 158 8.32 5.27 -12.22
C GLY A 158 6.85 5.46 -11.82
N CYS A 159 6.37 4.70 -10.83
CA CYS A 159 4.99 4.82 -10.37
C CYS A 159 4.74 6.21 -9.75
N HIS A 160 3.60 6.82 -10.05
CA HIS A 160 3.24 8.16 -9.61
C HIS A 160 2.37 8.17 -8.34
N LEU A 161 1.63 7.08 -8.14
CA LEU A 161 0.75 6.87 -7.00
C LEU A 161 0.93 5.44 -6.48
N ILE A 162 1.03 5.29 -5.17
CA ILE A 162 0.81 4.02 -4.49
C ILE A 162 -0.52 4.07 -3.75
N VAL A 163 -1.37 3.07 -3.95
CA VAL A 163 -2.63 2.91 -3.21
C VAL A 163 -2.49 1.67 -2.34
N MET A 164 -2.63 1.81 -1.03
CA MET A 164 -2.42 0.67 -0.12
C MET A 164 -3.28 0.76 1.14
N GLY A 165 -3.51 -0.40 1.75
CA GLY A 165 -4.07 -0.48 3.10
C GLY A 165 -3.12 0.12 4.12
N SER A 166 -3.66 0.88 5.09
CA SER A 166 -2.89 1.39 6.24
C SER A 166 -2.50 0.27 7.22
N GLU A 167 -3.27 -0.82 7.21
CA GLU A 167 -3.10 -2.03 8.00
C GLU A 167 -3.08 -3.23 7.06
N GLY A 168 -2.56 -4.35 7.55
CA GLY A 168 -2.41 -5.57 6.77
C GLY A 168 -2.93 -6.80 7.50
N ARG A 169 -2.69 -7.98 6.92
CA ARG A 169 -3.22 -9.28 7.35
C ARG A 169 -3.00 -9.60 8.82
N THR A 170 -1.88 -9.19 9.40
CA THR A 170 -1.53 -9.54 10.79
C THR A 170 -2.35 -8.77 11.82
N GLY A 171 -3.00 -7.66 11.45
CA GLY A 171 -4.04 -6.99 12.25
C GLY A 171 -3.71 -6.83 13.74
N PHE A 172 -2.44 -6.60 14.09
CA PHE A 172 -2.02 -6.56 15.48
C PHE A 172 -2.78 -5.42 16.18
N VAL A 173 -3.68 -5.78 17.10
CA VAL A 173 -4.63 -4.88 17.79
C VAL A 173 -3.96 -3.66 18.45
N ARG A 174 -2.64 -3.71 18.67
CA ARG A 174 -1.85 -2.60 19.24
C ARG A 174 -1.17 -1.70 18.20
N LEU A 175 -1.06 -2.12 16.95
CA LEU A 175 -0.44 -1.36 15.88
C LEU A 175 -1.50 -0.62 15.08
N ILE A 176 -1.42 0.70 15.13
CA ILE A 176 -2.34 1.60 14.42
C ILE A 176 -2.04 1.65 12.90
N MET A 177 -0.88 1.13 12.50
CA MET A 177 -0.42 1.08 11.11
C MET A 177 0.46 -0.16 10.90
N GLY A 178 0.31 -0.82 9.75
CA GLY A 178 1.10 -1.99 9.38
C GLY A 178 2.58 -1.66 9.14
N SER A 179 3.48 -2.57 9.50
CA SER A 179 4.93 -2.37 9.39
C SER A 179 5.42 -2.14 7.96
N VAL A 180 4.81 -2.84 6.98
CA VAL A 180 5.11 -2.64 5.55
C VAL A 180 4.63 -1.28 5.08
N ALA A 181 3.40 -0.89 5.43
CA ALA A 181 2.84 0.41 5.09
C ALA A 181 3.70 1.56 5.64
N GLU A 182 4.06 1.49 6.93
CA GLU A 182 4.88 2.54 7.55
C GLU A 182 6.23 2.72 6.84
N LYS A 183 6.93 1.61 6.54
CA LYS A 183 8.23 1.67 5.83
C LYS A 183 8.07 2.22 4.42
N VAL A 184 7.07 1.75 3.67
CA VAL A 184 6.83 2.20 2.29
C VAL A 184 6.50 3.69 2.25
N ILE A 185 5.60 4.17 3.10
CA ILE A 185 5.16 5.58 3.12
C ILE A 185 6.32 6.53 3.47
N ARG A 186 7.19 6.13 4.39
CA ARG A 186 8.39 6.91 4.73
C ARG A 186 9.38 7.00 3.57
N GLU A 187 9.54 5.96 2.77
CA GLU A 187 10.64 5.91 1.79
C GLU A 187 10.21 6.12 0.33
N VAL A 188 8.93 5.95 0.00
CA VAL A 188 8.46 6.01 -1.38
C VAL A 188 8.62 7.42 -1.97
N PRO A 189 9.12 7.54 -3.21
CA PRO A 189 9.36 8.83 -3.84
C PRO A 189 8.10 9.41 -4.50
N CYS A 190 6.93 8.81 -4.38
CA CYS A 190 5.70 9.24 -5.07
C CYS A 190 4.54 9.48 -4.09
N THR A 191 3.40 9.93 -4.63
CA THR A 191 2.18 10.20 -3.84
C THR A 191 1.65 8.89 -3.26
N VAL A 192 1.09 8.95 -2.05
CA VAL A 192 0.53 7.77 -1.37
C VAL A 192 -0.92 8.00 -1.03
N LEU A 193 -1.81 7.08 -1.41
CA LEU A 193 -3.16 6.99 -0.89
C LEU A 193 -3.22 5.83 0.09
N THR A 194 -3.43 6.12 1.37
CA THR A 194 -3.73 5.09 2.37
C THR A 194 -5.22 4.96 2.57
N VAL A 195 -5.71 3.72 2.62
CA VAL A 195 -7.10 3.41 2.93
C VAL A 195 -7.19 2.57 4.19
N LYS A 196 -8.26 2.78 4.94
CA LYS A 196 -8.54 2.04 6.16
C LYS A 196 -9.96 1.50 6.06
N ASN A 197 -10.11 0.19 6.21
CA ASN A 197 -11.44 -0.40 6.28
C ASN A 197 -12.15 0.12 7.54
N LYS A 198 -13.42 0.48 7.40
CA LYS A 198 -14.27 1.01 8.46
C LYS A 198 -14.75 -0.06 9.45
N ALA A 199 -14.41 -1.34 9.24
CA ALA A 199 -14.95 -2.46 9.99
C ALA A 199 -14.55 -2.43 11.48
N ALA A 200 -15.56 -2.15 12.31
CA ALA A 200 -15.68 -2.33 13.76
C ALA A 200 -14.56 -1.72 14.64
N GLN A 201 -14.65 -0.41 14.87
CA GLN A 201 -14.36 0.08 16.21
C GLN A 201 -15.40 -0.55 17.16
N PRO A 202 -14.99 -1.23 18.25
CA PRO A 202 -15.94 -1.64 19.29
C PRO A 202 -16.61 -0.43 19.95
#